data_AF-A0A1I0R4U6-F1
#
_entry.id   AF-A0A1I0R4U6-F1
#
_cell.length_a   1.000
_cell.length_b   1.000
_cell.length_c   1.000
_cell.angle_alpha   90.00
_cell.angle_beta   90.00
_cell.angle_gamma   90.00
#
_symmetry.space_group_name_H-M   'P 1'
#
loop_
_entity.id
_entity.type
_entity.pdbx_description
1 polymer ?
#
loop_
_entity_poly.entity_id
_entity_poly.type
_entity_poly.pdbx_seq_one_letter_code
_entity_poly.pdbx_strand_id
1 'polypeptide(L)'
;MPRLPALLFLLSCLIISTHVSAQDLINAEEREAAHFERLYNAQFVIDVSPDSALQRYLDLEIFYDEFSDSLKMRYLIDREFTYFRLGMFDECIDDLAEALAISERNDLKYAEEVYLGFGHLYYAVDSMDLALPSYRKAISLAKASLDTGTLIPTYDGIANTFQELENYDSAKHYFLQGIDLSFASGDTMNLTNLEANYATLLYDLGEVKDAIRYQESVLNIEKIKGDSVDFIFSHANLGRYYYDIDPEKSQRHIDTAFSLAHNMELVDYQRELNFGFSEIAEYHGEYEKALKYYKAYDEIEKRQLNQDMMDRLKGWEITLDNQQKDAEITLLQEVNAYETRQKRMLWFGVGSLSLVLCLVAWLAMQLQKNKKQLSSQNEELSALNETKDKFFSIIAHDLRSPMIALQGVGQKLDYFIRKEKFEKLLEVGGKIDQSIDQLNHLLNNLLNWATSQNQSIPYHPEVLNAKALVEENMELYKSLAEAKQVNFENGIEDAGIYADINTAATVFRNVLSNALKFSPENGTISISSEHKGQNVLIKVTDQGQGMSPEQVAALFSRSSKSNVGTRGEKGFGLGLKLCQEFMDLNKGSLQVYSKLGEGTCVELSFPKAV
;
A
#
# COMPACT_ATOMS: atom_id res chain seq x y z
N MET A 1 9.66 -27.92 33.33
CA MET A 1 9.93 -27.16 34.56
C MET A 1 11.42 -26.86 34.63
N PRO A 2 11.90 -25.64 34.98
CA PRO A 2 11.25 -24.60 35.77
C PRO A 2 11.16 -23.21 35.08
N ARG A 3 9.99 -22.58 35.13
CA ARG A 3 9.77 -21.12 34.95
C ARG A 3 8.70 -20.60 35.94
N LEU A 4 8.61 -21.23 37.11
CA LEU A 4 7.74 -20.80 38.21
C LEU A 4 8.38 -19.77 39.18
N PRO A 5 9.72 -19.73 39.39
CA PRO A 5 10.28 -18.79 40.39
C PRO A 5 10.24 -17.31 39.97
N ALA A 6 10.24 -17.00 38.67
CA ALA A 6 10.29 -15.61 38.19
C ALA A 6 8.92 -14.91 38.24
N LEU A 7 7.82 -15.64 38.09
CA LEU A 7 6.46 -15.08 38.18
C LEU A 7 6.09 -14.78 39.64
N LEU A 8 6.53 -15.62 40.57
CA LEU A 8 6.38 -15.40 42.02
C LEU A 8 7.23 -14.22 42.51
N PHE A 9 8.40 -13.97 41.91
CA PHE A 9 9.22 -12.82 42.26
C PHE A 9 8.60 -11.50 41.78
N LEU A 10 8.02 -11.48 40.56
CA LEU A 10 7.28 -10.32 40.04
C LEU A 10 5.98 -10.06 40.79
N LEU A 11 5.25 -11.10 41.20
CA LEU A 11 4.08 -10.98 42.09
C LEU A 11 4.48 -10.49 43.49
N SER A 12 5.61 -10.93 44.03
CA SER A 12 6.12 -10.40 45.30
C SER A 12 6.57 -8.94 45.20
N CYS A 13 7.10 -8.49 44.05
CA CYS A 13 7.45 -7.09 43.85
C CYS A 13 6.22 -6.19 43.64
N LEU A 14 5.11 -6.70 43.09
CA LEU A 14 3.84 -5.96 42.98
C LEU A 14 3.11 -5.84 44.33
N ILE A 15 3.22 -6.84 45.20
CA ILE A 15 2.64 -6.78 46.57
C ILE A 15 3.45 -5.83 47.49
N ILE A 16 4.70 -5.53 47.14
CA ILE A 16 5.56 -4.63 47.93
C ILE A 16 5.36 -3.14 47.56
N SER A 17 4.64 -2.80 46.48
CA SER A 17 4.40 -1.38 46.11
C SER A 17 3.07 -0.79 46.60
N THR A 18 2.26 -1.55 47.35
CA THR A 18 1.03 -1.06 47.99
C THR A 18 1.05 -1.44 49.46
N HIS A 19 1.73 -0.66 50.30
CA HIS A 19 1.56 -0.71 51.75
C HIS A 19 0.20 -0.11 52.13
N VAL A 20 -0.88 -0.85 51.85
CA VAL A 20 -2.16 -0.68 52.52
C VAL A 20 -2.34 -1.95 53.34
N SER A 21 -2.31 -1.84 54.67
CA SER A 21 -2.47 -3.02 55.51
C SER A 21 -3.91 -3.53 55.38
N ALA A 22 -4.13 -4.83 55.59
CA ALA A 22 -5.50 -5.38 55.62
C ALA A 22 -6.39 -4.67 56.64
N GLN A 23 -5.79 -4.09 57.69
CA GLN A 23 -6.48 -3.27 58.68
C GLN A 23 -6.92 -1.91 58.10
N ASP A 24 -6.14 -1.31 57.20
CA ASP A 24 -6.49 -0.04 56.56
C ASP A 24 -7.66 -0.20 55.58
N LEU A 25 -7.75 -1.36 54.91
CA LEU A 25 -8.90 -1.73 54.07
C LEU A 25 -10.18 -1.93 54.90
N ILE A 26 -10.09 -2.66 56.02
CA ILE A 26 -11.23 -2.84 56.94
C ILE A 26 -11.69 -1.48 57.51
N ASN A 27 -10.74 -0.63 57.92
CA ASN A 27 -11.06 0.71 58.42
C ASN A 27 -11.68 1.61 57.34
N ALA A 28 -11.34 1.42 56.06
CA ALA A 28 -11.94 2.15 54.95
C ALA A 28 -13.38 1.69 54.68
N GLU A 29 -13.63 0.38 54.67
CA GLU A 29 -15.00 -0.18 54.55
C GLU A 29 -15.91 0.25 55.71
N GLU A 30 -15.40 0.25 56.95
CA GLU A 30 -16.16 0.72 58.12
C GLU A 30 -16.50 2.22 58.04
N ARG A 31 -15.59 3.06 57.51
CA ARG A 31 -15.87 4.48 57.27
C ARG A 31 -16.90 4.66 56.16
N GLU A 32 -16.78 3.93 55.06
CA GLU A 32 -17.71 4.00 53.93
C GLU A 32 -19.14 3.62 54.38
N ALA A 33 -19.28 2.57 55.19
CA ALA A 33 -20.55 2.18 55.79
C ALA A 33 -21.13 3.26 56.73
N ALA A 34 -20.29 3.90 57.54
CA ALA A 34 -20.72 4.98 58.43
C ALA A 34 -21.19 6.24 57.64
N HIS A 35 -20.52 6.58 56.54
CA HIS A 35 -20.94 7.68 55.67
C HIS A 35 -22.26 7.36 54.96
N PHE A 36 -22.41 6.13 54.46
CA PHE A 36 -23.67 5.65 53.88
C PHE A 36 -24.84 5.77 54.87
N GLU A 37 -24.66 5.34 56.12
CA GLU A 37 -25.70 5.44 57.15
C GLU A 37 -26.09 6.91 57.43
N ARG A 38 -25.14 7.83 57.42
CA ARG A 38 -25.44 9.26 57.61
C ARG A 38 -26.21 9.85 56.43
N LEU A 39 -25.84 9.51 55.19
CA LEU A 39 -26.57 9.92 53.99
C LEU A 39 -28.00 9.39 54.02
N TYR A 40 -28.17 8.11 54.35
CA TYR A 40 -29.48 7.49 54.47
C TYR A 40 -30.35 8.16 55.55
N ASN A 41 -29.75 8.52 56.69
CA ASN A 41 -30.44 9.27 57.75
C ASN A 41 -30.80 10.71 57.35
N ALA A 42 -30.07 11.33 56.43
CA ALA A 42 -30.44 12.63 55.87
C ALA A 42 -31.61 12.47 54.89
N GLN A 43 -31.53 11.47 54.02
CA GLN A 43 -32.55 11.18 53.01
C GLN A 43 -33.94 10.94 53.63
N PHE A 44 -33.99 10.16 54.72
CA PHE A 44 -35.26 9.82 55.37
C PHE A 44 -36.06 11.04 55.87
N VAL A 45 -35.41 12.18 56.06
CA VAL A 45 -36.05 13.40 56.57
C VAL A 45 -36.45 14.36 55.45
N ILE A 46 -36.01 14.15 54.21
CA ILE A 46 -36.29 15.07 53.08
C ILE A 46 -37.79 15.33 52.93
N ASP A 47 -38.61 14.28 52.96
CA ASP A 47 -40.06 14.42 52.74
C ASP A 47 -40.80 15.05 53.92
N VAL A 48 -40.21 15.05 55.11
CA VAL A 48 -40.83 15.53 56.36
C VAL A 48 -40.38 16.93 56.72
N SER A 49 -39.09 17.24 56.51
CA SER A 49 -38.50 18.55 56.78
C SER A 49 -37.28 18.75 55.86
N PRO A 50 -37.49 19.33 54.66
CA PRO A 50 -36.42 19.61 53.71
C PRO A 50 -35.29 20.46 54.31
N ASP A 51 -35.61 21.45 55.14
CA ASP A 51 -34.60 22.27 55.85
C ASP A 51 -33.73 21.44 56.80
N SER A 52 -34.34 20.50 57.55
CA SER A 52 -33.57 19.60 58.42
C SER A 52 -32.71 18.63 57.62
N ALA A 53 -33.19 18.14 56.48
CA ALA A 53 -32.42 17.31 55.58
C ALA A 53 -31.23 18.08 54.99
N LEU A 54 -31.45 19.30 54.52
CA LEU A 54 -30.41 20.16 53.99
C LEU A 54 -29.31 20.40 55.03
N GLN A 55 -29.67 20.74 56.26
CA GLN A 55 -28.68 20.92 57.33
C GLN A 55 -27.82 19.67 57.54
N ARG A 56 -28.41 18.46 57.46
CA ARG A 56 -27.66 17.20 57.57
C ARG A 56 -26.71 16.99 56.40
N TYR A 57 -27.10 17.37 55.17
CA TYR A 57 -26.20 17.31 54.01
C TYR A 57 -25.07 18.34 54.13
N LEU A 58 -25.34 19.55 54.63
CA LEU A 58 -24.29 20.55 54.89
C LEU A 58 -23.32 20.09 55.99
N ASP A 59 -23.81 19.45 57.06
CA ASP A 59 -22.96 18.88 58.11
C ASP A 59 -22.08 17.73 57.57
N LEU A 60 -22.50 17.07 56.48
CA LEU A 60 -21.76 16.00 55.81
C LEU A 60 -20.71 16.51 54.81
N GLU A 61 -20.78 17.77 54.40
CA GLU A 61 -19.89 18.35 53.40
C GLU A 61 -18.41 18.28 53.81
N ILE A 62 -18.12 18.33 55.12
CA ILE A 62 -16.75 18.19 55.64
C ILE A 62 -16.11 16.83 55.31
N PHE A 63 -16.92 15.81 55.00
CA PHE A 63 -16.46 14.47 54.63
C PHE A 63 -16.50 14.24 53.11
N TYR A 64 -16.94 15.22 52.33
CA TYR A 64 -17.18 15.06 50.90
C TYR A 64 -15.94 14.60 50.13
N ASP A 65 -14.77 15.15 50.45
CA ASP A 65 -13.50 14.74 49.83
C ASP A 65 -13.08 13.30 50.19
N GLU A 66 -13.61 12.73 51.27
CA GLU A 66 -13.38 11.34 51.68
C GLU A 66 -14.34 10.35 50.99
N PHE A 67 -15.41 10.83 50.35
CA PHE A 67 -16.40 9.97 49.71
C PHE A 67 -15.86 9.28 48.44
N SER A 68 -16.23 8.02 48.27
CA SER A 68 -16.12 7.33 46.98
C SER A 68 -17.04 7.99 45.95
N ASP A 69 -16.76 7.81 44.66
CA ASP A 69 -17.59 8.39 43.58
C ASP A 69 -19.08 7.98 43.73
N SER A 70 -19.38 6.77 44.20
CA SER A 70 -20.77 6.36 44.50
C SER A 70 -21.40 7.12 45.65
N LEU A 71 -20.65 7.39 46.72
CA LEU A 71 -21.16 8.18 47.85
C LEU A 71 -21.29 9.66 47.49
N LYS A 72 -20.38 10.19 46.66
CA LYS A 72 -20.50 11.55 46.10
C LYS A 72 -21.75 11.66 45.23
N MET A 73 -21.99 10.70 44.33
CA MET A 73 -23.21 10.68 43.53
C MET A 73 -24.46 10.67 44.40
N ARG A 74 -24.51 9.80 45.42
CA ARG A 74 -25.66 9.75 46.32
C ARG A 74 -25.86 11.05 47.10
N TYR A 75 -24.76 11.63 47.61
CA TYR A 75 -24.77 12.92 48.30
C TYR A 75 -25.31 14.04 47.42
N LEU A 76 -24.78 14.17 46.21
CA LEU A 76 -25.18 15.22 45.26
C LEU A 76 -26.64 15.05 44.83
N ILE A 77 -27.07 13.84 44.44
CA ILE A 77 -28.45 13.58 43.99
C ILE A 77 -29.46 13.87 45.11
N ASP A 78 -29.18 13.43 46.34
CA ASP A 78 -30.14 13.67 47.43
C ASP A 78 -30.14 15.13 47.90
N ARG A 79 -28.98 15.80 47.88
CA ARG A 79 -28.86 17.23 48.24
C ARG A 79 -29.50 18.11 47.18
N GLU A 80 -29.30 17.80 45.90
CA GLU A 80 -29.97 18.41 44.75
C GLU A 80 -31.48 18.32 44.89
N PHE A 81 -32.02 17.14 45.14
CA PHE A 81 -33.46 16.96 45.32
C PHE A 81 -33.98 17.79 46.51
N THR A 82 -33.19 17.91 47.58
CA THR A 82 -33.50 18.77 48.73
C THR A 82 -33.50 20.25 48.35
N TYR A 83 -32.49 20.72 47.61
CA TYR A 83 -32.43 22.08 47.08
C TYR A 83 -33.61 22.38 46.16
N PHE A 84 -33.97 21.46 45.26
CA PHE A 84 -35.13 21.58 44.40
C PHE A 84 -36.43 21.75 45.21
N ARG A 85 -36.62 20.96 46.27
CA ARG A 85 -37.80 21.06 47.16
C ARG A 85 -37.87 22.40 47.91
N LEU A 86 -36.73 23.00 48.23
CA LEU A 86 -36.64 24.33 48.83
C LEU A 86 -36.70 25.47 47.79
N GLY A 87 -36.69 25.12 46.49
CA GLY A 87 -36.59 26.05 45.36
C GLY A 87 -35.27 26.80 45.28
N MET A 88 -34.22 26.20 45.85
CA MET A 88 -32.82 26.64 45.75
C MET A 88 -32.23 26.12 44.43
N PHE A 89 -32.73 26.66 43.32
CA PHE A 89 -32.45 26.09 42.01
C PHE A 89 -31.02 26.36 41.51
N ASP A 90 -30.35 27.42 41.98
CA ASP A 90 -28.94 27.67 41.63
C ASP A 90 -28.05 26.55 42.18
N GLU A 91 -28.25 26.16 43.43
CA GLU A 91 -27.52 25.07 44.08
C GLU A 91 -27.87 23.70 43.49
N CYS A 92 -29.12 23.50 43.06
CA CYS A 92 -29.56 22.31 42.32
C CYS A 92 -28.76 22.14 41.01
N ILE A 93 -28.57 23.22 40.23
CA ILE A 93 -27.78 23.17 38.99
C ILE A 93 -26.34 22.75 39.27
N ASP A 94 -25.72 23.32 40.31
CA ASP A 94 -24.33 23.04 40.65
C ASP A 94 -24.15 21.56 41.03
N ASP A 95 -25.07 21.01 41.83
CA ASP A 95 -25.06 19.59 42.22
C ASP A 95 -25.30 18.65 41.02
N LEU A 96 -26.26 18.97 40.15
CA LEU A 96 -26.51 18.20 38.92
C LEU A 96 -25.31 18.23 37.97
N ALA A 97 -24.66 19.38 37.83
CA ALA A 97 -23.49 19.53 36.97
C ALA A 97 -22.29 18.71 37.48
N GLU A 98 -22.04 18.74 38.79
CA GLU A 98 -20.98 17.93 39.40
C GLU A 98 -21.30 16.43 39.31
N ALA A 99 -22.55 16.05 39.58
CA ALA A 99 -23.01 14.67 39.48
C ALA A 99 -22.89 14.12 38.05
N LEU A 100 -23.21 14.94 37.04
CA LEU A 100 -23.04 14.57 35.64
C LEU A 100 -21.56 14.31 35.30
N ALA A 101 -20.66 15.20 35.74
CA ALA A 101 -19.23 15.05 35.50
C ALA A 101 -18.64 13.80 36.18
N ILE A 102 -19.17 13.38 37.33
CA ILE A 102 -18.79 12.10 37.97
C ILE A 102 -19.35 10.91 37.19
N SER A 103 -20.60 10.98 36.74
CA SER A 103 -21.25 9.93 35.95
C SER A 103 -20.52 9.65 34.63
N GLU A 104 -20.13 10.70 33.90
CA GLU A 104 -19.41 10.59 32.62
C GLU A 104 -18.04 9.91 32.75
N ARG A 105 -17.35 10.12 33.88
CA ARG A 105 -16.08 9.45 34.19
C ARG A 105 -16.24 7.97 34.54
N ASN A 106 -17.45 7.54 34.88
CA ASN A 106 -17.78 6.20 35.38
C ASN A 106 -18.75 5.45 34.45
N ASP A 107 -18.51 5.52 33.13
CA ASP A 107 -19.30 4.82 32.10
C ASP A 107 -20.82 5.09 32.17
N LEU A 108 -21.21 6.34 32.47
CA LEU A 108 -22.61 6.80 32.58
C LEU A 108 -23.41 6.16 33.72
N LYS A 109 -22.74 5.63 34.75
CA LYS A 109 -23.43 5.14 35.95
C LYS A 109 -24.15 6.29 36.66
N TYR A 110 -25.42 6.10 37.05
CA TYR A 110 -26.30 7.10 37.66
C TYR A 110 -26.70 8.28 36.75
N ALA A 111 -26.36 8.25 35.46
CA ALA A 111 -26.72 9.32 34.53
C ALA A 111 -28.24 9.48 34.41
N GLU A 112 -29.00 8.40 34.56
CA GLU A 112 -30.46 8.39 34.53
C GLU A 112 -31.07 9.29 35.61
N GLU A 113 -30.57 9.23 36.85
CA GLU A 113 -31.03 10.05 37.99
C GLU A 113 -30.67 11.53 37.75
N VAL A 114 -29.48 11.80 37.20
CA VAL A 114 -29.04 13.16 36.89
C VAL A 114 -29.90 13.80 35.79
N TYR A 115 -30.20 13.07 34.71
CA TYR A 115 -31.09 13.59 33.67
C TYR A 115 -32.54 13.72 34.12
N LEU A 116 -32.99 12.91 35.08
CA LEU A 116 -34.29 13.08 35.74
C LEU A 116 -34.31 14.39 36.52
N GLY A 117 -33.28 14.67 37.33
CA GLY A 117 -33.13 15.93 38.07
C GLY A 117 -33.13 17.16 37.15
N PHE A 118 -32.36 17.13 36.06
CA PHE A 118 -32.43 18.18 35.03
C PHE A 118 -33.83 18.33 34.44
N GLY A 119 -34.54 17.22 34.19
CA GLY A 119 -35.92 17.25 33.72
C GLY A 119 -36.86 17.97 34.69
N HIS A 120 -36.81 17.64 35.99
CA HIS A 120 -37.59 18.30 37.04
C HIS A 120 -37.27 19.79 37.12
N LEU A 121 -35.99 20.13 37.09
CA LEU A 121 -35.52 21.50 37.15
C LEU A 121 -36.01 22.33 35.96
N TYR A 122 -35.84 21.82 34.73
CA TYR A 122 -36.32 22.50 33.52
C TYR A 122 -37.85 22.66 33.50
N TYR A 123 -38.58 21.67 34.02
CA TYR A 123 -40.03 21.74 34.16
C TYR A 123 -40.44 22.84 35.16
N ALA A 124 -39.79 22.88 36.33
CA ALA A 124 -40.10 23.86 37.38
C ALA A 124 -39.86 25.31 36.93
N VAL A 125 -38.95 25.52 35.97
CA VAL A 125 -38.68 26.84 35.40
C VAL A 125 -39.46 27.10 34.11
N ASP A 126 -40.49 26.31 33.79
CA ASP A 126 -41.34 26.48 32.60
C ASP A 126 -40.55 26.43 31.26
N SER A 127 -39.48 25.64 31.21
CA SER A 127 -38.67 25.40 30.01
C SER A 127 -38.98 24.01 29.43
N MET A 128 -40.21 23.84 28.92
CA MET A 128 -40.72 22.58 28.37
C MET A 128 -39.87 22.03 27.20
N ASP A 129 -39.25 22.92 26.44
CA ASP A 129 -38.35 22.59 25.34
C ASP A 129 -37.08 21.87 25.81
N LEU A 130 -36.68 22.07 27.07
CA LEU A 130 -35.52 21.44 27.70
C LEU A 130 -35.89 20.28 28.65
N ALA A 131 -37.05 20.37 29.29
CA ALA A 131 -37.56 19.34 30.18
C ALA A 131 -37.81 18.02 29.43
N LEU A 132 -38.53 18.08 28.30
CA LEU A 132 -38.93 16.88 27.57
C LEU A 132 -37.73 16.08 27.01
N PRO A 133 -36.71 16.71 26.39
CA PRO A 133 -35.49 15.99 26.00
C PRO A 133 -34.73 15.37 27.18
N SER A 134 -34.64 16.07 28.30
CA SER A 134 -33.96 15.58 29.51
C SER A 134 -34.65 14.33 30.07
N TYR A 135 -35.97 14.38 30.23
CA TYR A 135 -36.73 13.20 30.63
C TYR A 135 -36.63 12.05 29.62
N ARG A 136 -36.64 12.33 28.31
CA ARG A 136 -36.45 11.27 27.29
C ARG A 136 -35.10 10.57 27.44
N LYS A 137 -34.04 11.32 27.77
CA LYS A 137 -32.71 10.77 28.01
C LYS A 137 -32.69 9.92 29.29
N ALA A 138 -33.25 10.44 30.38
CA ALA A 138 -33.43 9.69 31.63
C ALA A 138 -34.17 8.36 31.40
N ILE A 139 -35.31 8.37 30.69
CA ILE A 139 -36.09 7.16 30.40
C ILE A 139 -35.32 6.16 29.55
N SER A 140 -34.50 6.63 28.61
CA SER A 140 -33.72 5.76 27.73
C SER A 140 -32.65 5.00 28.51
N LEU A 141 -32.01 5.68 29.47
CA LEU A 141 -30.98 5.12 30.33
C LEU A 141 -31.60 4.21 31.40
N ALA A 142 -32.65 4.66 32.08
CA ALA A 142 -33.36 3.87 33.10
C ALA A 142 -33.92 2.57 32.52
N LYS A 143 -34.43 2.58 31.28
CA LYS A 143 -34.86 1.34 30.59
C LYS A 143 -33.71 0.39 30.30
N ALA A 144 -32.53 0.92 29.98
CA ALA A 144 -31.34 0.11 29.71
C ALA A 144 -30.78 -0.51 30.99
N SER A 145 -30.85 0.19 32.13
CA SER A 145 -30.41 -0.29 33.45
C SER A 145 -31.48 -1.10 34.20
N LEU A 146 -32.73 -1.14 33.70
CA LEU A 146 -33.90 -1.69 34.40
C LEU A 146 -34.18 -1.01 35.75
N ASP A 147 -33.81 0.26 35.88
CA ASP A 147 -34.04 1.03 37.10
C ASP A 147 -35.47 1.57 37.14
N THR A 148 -36.33 0.91 37.91
CA THR A 148 -37.70 1.36 38.14
C THR A 148 -37.77 2.63 39.01
N GLY A 149 -36.76 2.88 39.85
CA GLY A 149 -36.71 4.02 40.76
C GLY A 149 -36.64 5.36 40.02
N THR A 150 -35.87 5.43 38.93
CA THR A 150 -35.84 6.59 38.03
C THR A 150 -36.96 6.56 36.99
N LEU A 151 -37.29 5.38 36.46
CA LEU A 151 -38.24 5.24 35.36
C LEU A 151 -39.65 5.75 35.71
N ILE A 152 -40.12 5.48 36.93
CA ILE A 152 -41.46 5.87 37.39
C ILE A 152 -41.60 7.41 37.50
N PRO A 153 -40.74 8.14 38.26
CA PRO A 153 -40.78 9.60 38.30
C PRO A 153 -40.58 10.24 36.92
N THR A 154 -39.78 9.62 36.05
CA THR A 154 -39.60 10.13 34.67
C THR A 154 -40.92 10.07 33.89
N TYR A 155 -41.74 9.04 34.06
CA TYR A 155 -43.07 8.99 33.42
C TYR A 155 -43.99 10.10 33.94
N ASP A 156 -43.97 10.39 35.24
CA ASP A 156 -44.71 11.50 35.84
C ASP A 156 -44.27 12.85 35.24
N GLY A 157 -42.95 13.10 35.22
CA GLY A 157 -42.38 14.31 34.63
C GLY A 157 -42.73 14.52 33.16
N ILE A 158 -42.67 13.45 32.34
CA ILE A 158 -43.10 13.52 30.93
C ILE A 158 -44.60 13.77 30.81
N ALA A 159 -45.42 13.14 31.65
CA ALA A 159 -46.86 13.30 31.60
C ALA A 159 -47.27 14.74 31.93
N ASN A 160 -46.71 15.30 33.01
CA ASN A 160 -46.89 16.70 33.40
C ASN A 160 -46.42 17.66 32.29
N THR A 161 -45.25 17.40 31.70
CA THR A 161 -44.73 18.19 30.56
C THR A 161 -45.69 18.17 29.36
N PHE A 162 -46.28 17.02 29.03
CA PHE A 162 -47.26 16.93 27.95
C PHE A 162 -48.60 17.60 28.30
N GLN A 163 -48.99 17.60 29.57
CA GLN A 163 -50.19 18.31 30.04
C GLN A 163 -50.04 19.82 29.85
N GLU A 164 -48.88 20.39 30.24
CA GLU A 164 -48.57 21.82 30.03
C GLU A 164 -48.52 22.18 28.53
N LEU A 165 -48.08 21.26 27.68
CA LEU A 165 -48.10 21.40 26.22
C LEU A 165 -49.50 21.12 25.60
N GLU A 166 -50.55 20.98 26.41
CA GLU A 166 -51.92 20.67 26.01
C GLU A 166 -52.06 19.37 25.17
N ASN A 167 -51.09 18.46 25.26
CA ASN A 167 -51.08 17.16 24.59
C ASN A 167 -51.61 16.07 25.52
N TYR A 168 -52.89 16.16 25.83
CA TYR A 168 -53.54 15.36 26.85
C TYR A 168 -53.52 13.85 26.58
N ASP A 169 -53.62 13.42 25.32
CA ASP A 169 -53.54 11.98 24.99
C ASP A 169 -52.18 11.39 25.38
N SER A 170 -51.10 12.13 25.14
CA SER A 170 -49.75 11.72 25.53
C SER A 170 -49.59 11.76 27.05
N ALA A 171 -50.09 12.82 27.71
CA ALA A 171 -50.07 12.92 29.17
C ALA A 171 -50.77 11.70 29.82
N LYS A 172 -51.98 11.36 29.37
CA LYS A 172 -52.71 10.17 29.85
C LYS A 172 -51.93 8.88 29.64
N HIS A 173 -51.31 8.71 28.48
CA HIS A 173 -50.51 7.51 28.17
C HIS A 173 -49.37 7.33 29.18
N TYR A 174 -48.62 8.41 29.46
CA TYR A 174 -47.47 8.36 30.35
C TYR A 174 -47.86 8.23 31.82
N PHE A 175 -48.93 8.89 32.27
CA PHE A 175 -49.49 8.67 33.61
C PHE A 175 -49.87 7.21 33.82
N LEU A 176 -50.60 6.60 32.89
CA LEU A 176 -51.02 5.19 33.00
C LEU A 176 -49.82 4.24 33.01
N GLN A 177 -48.77 4.50 32.22
CA GLN A 177 -47.53 3.71 32.27
C GLN A 177 -46.84 3.78 33.63
N GLY A 178 -46.78 4.98 34.22
CA GLY A 178 -46.28 5.17 35.58
C GLY A 178 -47.11 4.38 36.60
N ILE A 179 -48.44 4.58 36.59
CA ILE A 179 -49.38 3.93 37.53
C ILE A 179 -49.26 2.40 37.45
N ASP A 180 -49.29 1.83 36.25
CA ASP A 180 -49.18 0.39 36.04
C ASP A 180 -47.85 -0.16 36.59
N LEU A 181 -46.75 0.57 36.38
CA LEU A 181 -45.42 0.18 36.83
C LEU A 181 -45.28 0.31 38.35
N SER A 182 -45.75 1.40 38.95
CA SER A 182 -45.76 1.62 40.40
C SER A 182 -46.60 0.57 41.12
N PHE A 183 -47.75 0.23 40.55
CA PHE A 183 -48.59 -0.84 41.09
C PHE A 183 -47.89 -2.20 41.03
N ALA A 184 -47.22 -2.51 39.91
CA ALA A 184 -46.50 -3.77 39.73
C ALA A 184 -45.24 -3.88 40.62
N SER A 185 -44.55 -2.77 40.91
CA SER A 185 -43.37 -2.74 41.77
C SER A 185 -43.70 -2.66 43.27
N GLY A 186 -44.94 -2.32 43.62
CA GLY A 186 -45.35 -2.07 45.02
C GLY A 186 -44.90 -0.70 45.53
N ASP A 187 -44.51 0.22 44.65
CA ASP A 187 -44.11 1.58 44.99
C ASP A 187 -45.34 2.44 45.27
N THR A 188 -45.81 2.36 46.51
CA THR A 188 -46.99 3.10 46.97
C THR A 188 -46.81 4.61 46.99
N MET A 189 -45.57 5.12 47.04
CA MET A 189 -45.31 6.55 47.12
C MET A 189 -45.48 7.21 45.74
N ASN A 190 -44.83 6.64 44.73
CA ASN A 190 -45.01 7.16 43.37
C ASN A 190 -46.41 6.86 42.83
N LEU A 191 -47.03 5.75 43.23
CA LEU A 191 -48.41 5.43 42.84
C LEU A 191 -49.40 6.52 43.27
N THR A 192 -49.33 6.99 44.53
CA THR A 192 -50.24 8.04 45.02
C THR A 192 -50.06 9.35 44.27
N ASN A 193 -48.82 9.73 43.98
CA ASN A 193 -48.51 10.96 43.25
C ASN A 193 -49.05 10.92 41.81
N LEU A 194 -48.75 9.84 41.08
CA LEU A 194 -49.22 9.63 39.71
C LEU A 194 -50.75 9.55 39.61
N GLU A 195 -51.41 8.84 40.53
CA GLU A 195 -52.88 8.76 40.55
C GLU A 195 -53.51 10.12 40.86
N ALA A 196 -52.92 10.93 41.75
CA ALA A 196 -53.41 12.27 42.07
C ALA A 196 -53.24 13.25 40.89
N ASN A 197 -52.08 13.25 40.24
CA ASN A 197 -51.81 14.05 39.04
C ASN A 197 -52.75 13.65 37.90
N TYR A 198 -52.92 12.34 37.68
CA TYR A 198 -53.83 11.82 36.66
C TYR A 198 -55.30 12.17 36.95
N ALA A 199 -55.73 12.09 38.22
CA ALA A 199 -57.07 12.52 38.64
C ALA A 199 -57.33 13.99 38.32
N THR A 200 -56.33 14.85 38.55
CA THR A 200 -56.38 16.27 38.23
C THR A 200 -56.54 16.50 36.73
N LEU A 201 -55.72 15.85 35.90
CA LEU A 201 -55.87 15.89 34.44
C LEU A 201 -57.26 15.44 33.98
N LEU A 202 -57.78 14.34 34.53
CA LEU A 202 -59.11 13.83 34.17
C LEU A 202 -60.22 14.82 34.54
N TYR A 203 -60.09 15.49 35.68
CA TYR A 203 -61.04 16.51 36.10
C TYR A 203 -61.05 17.70 35.11
N ASP A 204 -59.87 18.18 34.71
CA ASP A 204 -59.73 19.29 33.77
C ASP A 204 -60.32 18.97 32.39
N LEU A 205 -60.29 17.69 32.00
CA LEU A 205 -60.92 17.19 30.77
C LEU A 205 -62.43 16.93 30.92
N GLY A 206 -63.01 17.12 32.10
CA GLY A 206 -64.42 16.88 32.40
C GLY A 206 -64.78 15.42 32.68
N GLU A 207 -63.81 14.52 32.82
CA GLU A 207 -63.98 13.10 33.16
C GLU A 207 -64.11 12.90 34.68
N VAL A 208 -65.01 13.68 35.31
CA VAL A 208 -65.08 13.86 36.77
C VAL A 208 -65.29 12.55 37.54
N LYS A 209 -66.03 11.58 36.99
CA LYS A 209 -66.25 10.28 37.65
C LYS A 209 -64.98 9.46 37.78
N ASP A 210 -64.13 9.49 36.75
CA ASP A 210 -62.86 8.78 36.76
C ASP A 210 -61.85 9.51 37.66
N ALA A 211 -61.84 10.84 37.63
CA ALA A 211 -61.05 11.67 38.55
C ALA A 211 -61.34 11.34 40.02
N ILE A 212 -62.62 11.27 40.40
CA ILE A 212 -63.04 10.88 41.76
C ILE A 212 -62.54 9.48 42.10
N ARG A 213 -62.66 8.51 41.19
CA ARG A 213 -62.22 7.13 41.45
C ARG A 213 -60.72 7.07 41.78
N TYR A 214 -59.89 7.74 40.98
CA TYR A 214 -58.44 7.78 41.22
C TYR A 214 -58.11 8.53 42.52
N GLN A 215 -58.75 9.67 42.79
CA GLN A 215 -58.50 10.40 44.03
C GLN A 215 -58.99 9.64 45.29
N GLU A 216 -60.07 8.87 45.20
CA GLU A 216 -60.50 7.97 46.29
C GLU A 216 -59.51 6.82 46.52
N SER A 217 -58.85 6.32 45.47
CA SER A 217 -57.75 5.35 45.59
C SER A 217 -56.60 5.94 46.40
N VAL A 218 -56.14 7.14 46.01
CA VAL A 218 -55.09 7.89 46.72
C VAL A 218 -55.45 8.10 48.19
N LEU A 219 -56.64 8.62 48.48
CA LEU A 219 -57.09 8.89 49.85
C LEU A 219 -57.09 7.61 50.72
N ASN A 220 -57.47 6.46 50.15
CA ASN A 220 -57.47 5.20 50.89
C ASN A 220 -56.07 4.73 51.27
N ILE A 221 -55.08 4.97 50.41
CA ILE A 221 -53.67 4.64 50.67
C ILE A 221 -53.11 5.59 51.74
N GLU A 222 -53.35 6.89 51.61
CA GLU A 222 -52.87 7.92 52.55
C GLU A 222 -53.47 7.78 53.94
N LYS A 223 -54.75 7.38 54.04
CA LYS A 223 -55.41 7.12 55.32
C LYS A 223 -54.67 6.09 56.19
N ILE A 224 -53.92 5.18 55.58
CA ILE A 224 -53.11 4.18 56.30
C ILE A 224 -51.85 4.84 56.90
N LYS A 225 -51.30 5.87 56.24
CA LYS A 225 -50.12 6.62 56.66
C LYS A 225 -50.42 7.60 57.81
N GLY A 226 -51.67 8.03 57.95
CA GLY A 226 -52.14 8.96 59.00
C GLY A 226 -52.38 10.36 58.46
N ASP A 227 -52.64 11.31 59.36
CA ASP A 227 -52.85 12.71 58.98
C ASP A 227 -51.52 13.28 58.42
N SER A 228 -51.51 13.60 57.12
CA SER A 228 -50.37 14.19 56.40
C SER A 228 -50.83 15.37 55.53
N VAL A 229 -49.88 16.11 54.96
CA VAL A 229 -50.18 17.19 54.01
C VAL A 229 -50.86 16.65 52.76
N ASP A 230 -50.38 15.52 52.22
CA ASP A 230 -50.99 14.83 51.08
C ASP A 230 -52.44 14.41 51.39
N PHE A 231 -52.69 13.94 52.62
CA PHE A 231 -54.04 13.59 53.08
C PHE A 231 -54.98 14.81 53.10
N ILE A 232 -54.48 15.99 53.46
CA ILE A 232 -55.23 17.26 53.38
C ILE A 232 -55.55 17.59 51.92
N PHE A 233 -54.57 17.51 51.01
CA PHE A 233 -54.77 17.80 49.59
C PHE A 233 -55.74 16.83 48.93
N SER A 234 -55.68 15.54 49.25
CA SER A 234 -56.64 14.56 48.76
C SER A 234 -58.07 14.87 49.18
N HIS A 235 -58.27 15.31 50.43
CA HIS A 235 -59.56 15.80 50.88
C HIS A 235 -59.98 17.08 50.13
N ALA A 236 -59.08 18.04 49.91
CA ALA A 236 -59.39 19.25 49.15
C ALA A 236 -59.80 18.95 47.69
N ASN A 237 -59.03 18.09 47.01
CA ASN A 237 -59.31 17.65 45.64
C ASN A 237 -60.66 16.93 45.53
N LEU A 238 -60.98 16.01 46.44
CA LEU A 238 -62.30 15.37 46.46
C LEU A 238 -63.42 16.36 46.75
N GLY A 239 -63.18 17.34 47.62
CA GLY A 239 -64.09 18.47 47.82
C GLY A 239 -64.43 19.15 46.50
N ARG A 240 -63.39 19.55 45.75
CA ARG A 240 -63.51 20.16 44.43
C ARG A 240 -64.26 19.25 43.45
N TYR A 241 -63.87 17.99 43.32
CA TYR A 241 -64.43 17.05 42.35
C TYR A 241 -65.90 16.70 42.62
N TYR A 242 -66.31 16.69 43.88
CA TYR A 242 -67.69 16.41 44.27
C TYR A 242 -68.61 17.62 44.13
N TYR A 243 -68.13 18.82 43.85
CA TYR A 243 -68.94 20.04 43.93
C TYR A 243 -70.28 19.97 43.19
N ASP A 244 -70.21 19.72 41.88
CA ASP A 244 -71.40 19.71 41.01
C ASP A 244 -72.16 18.37 41.08
N ILE A 245 -71.56 17.35 41.70
CA ILE A 245 -72.09 15.97 41.74
C ILE A 245 -72.84 15.70 43.05
N ASP A 246 -72.22 16.02 44.18
CA ASP A 246 -72.70 15.77 45.53
C ASP A 246 -72.18 16.88 46.48
N PRO A 247 -72.91 18.01 46.58
CA PRO A 247 -72.50 19.15 47.40
C PRO A 247 -72.34 18.81 48.89
N GLU A 248 -73.09 17.83 49.42
CA GLU A 248 -72.93 17.40 50.82
C GLU A 248 -71.59 16.69 51.03
N LYS A 249 -71.21 15.79 50.12
CA LYS A 249 -69.89 15.15 50.17
C LYS A 249 -68.77 16.17 49.98
N SER A 250 -68.93 17.08 49.01
CA SER A 250 -67.98 18.18 48.79
C SER A 250 -67.70 18.92 50.10
N GLN A 251 -68.76 19.41 50.77
CA GLN A 251 -68.61 20.17 52.01
C GLN A 251 -67.91 19.36 53.10
N ARG A 252 -68.22 18.07 53.27
CA ARG A 252 -67.54 17.23 54.28
C ARG A 252 -66.05 17.10 54.01
N HIS A 253 -65.67 16.91 52.75
CA HIS A 253 -64.27 16.80 52.36
C HIS A 253 -63.52 18.12 52.61
N ILE A 254 -64.12 19.25 52.25
CA ILE A 254 -63.55 20.58 52.50
C ILE A 254 -63.42 20.87 54.00
N ASP A 255 -64.46 20.60 54.80
CA ASP A 255 -64.42 20.79 56.26
C ASP A 255 -63.32 19.96 56.92
N THR A 256 -63.10 18.74 56.41
CA THR A 256 -62.04 17.84 56.89
C THR A 256 -60.66 18.40 56.56
N ALA A 257 -60.44 18.80 55.30
CA ALA A 257 -59.17 19.41 54.86
C ALA A 257 -58.85 20.66 55.70
N PHE A 258 -59.84 21.53 55.90
CA PHE A 258 -59.67 22.76 56.69
C PHE A 258 -59.33 22.47 58.16
N SER A 259 -60.02 21.50 58.78
CA SER A 259 -59.80 21.14 60.18
C SER A 259 -58.40 20.54 60.39
N LEU A 260 -57.97 19.66 59.50
CA LEU A 260 -56.65 19.04 59.55
C LEU A 260 -55.55 20.08 59.36
N ALA A 261 -55.69 20.95 58.35
CA ALA A 261 -54.69 21.97 58.08
C ALA A 261 -54.55 22.99 59.23
N HIS A 262 -55.63 23.31 59.94
CA HIS A 262 -55.58 24.17 61.12
C HIS A 262 -54.82 23.53 62.30
N ASN A 263 -54.90 22.21 62.45
CA ASN A 263 -54.32 21.50 63.59
C ASN A 263 -52.81 21.24 63.49
N MET A 264 -52.23 21.30 62.28
CA MET A 264 -50.85 20.86 62.05
C MET A 264 -49.77 21.97 62.12
N GLU A 265 -50.14 23.25 62.26
CA GLU A 265 -49.20 24.41 62.35
C GLU A 265 -48.01 24.34 61.34
N LEU A 266 -48.25 23.85 60.12
CA LEU A 266 -47.20 23.50 59.16
C LEU A 266 -46.58 24.75 58.53
N VAL A 267 -45.41 25.16 59.03
CA VAL A 267 -44.64 26.29 58.49
C VAL A 267 -43.96 25.93 57.16
N ASP A 268 -43.54 24.67 57.00
CA ASP A 268 -42.71 24.24 55.86
C ASP A 268 -43.51 24.03 54.55
N TYR A 269 -44.84 23.91 54.63
CA TYR A 269 -45.74 23.68 53.46
C TYR A 269 -46.60 24.90 53.12
N GLN A 270 -46.16 26.10 53.51
CA GLN A 270 -46.96 27.31 53.31
C GLN A 270 -47.26 27.59 51.83
N ARG A 271 -46.40 27.19 50.88
CA ARG A 271 -46.66 27.39 49.46
C ARG A 271 -47.89 26.61 48.99
N GLU A 272 -47.87 25.30 49.17
CA GLU A 272 -48.91 24.38 48.70
C GLU A 272 -50.22 24.61 49.47
N LEU A 273 -50.13 24.86 50.79
CA LEU A 273 -51.31 25.17 51.61
C LEU A 273 -51.95 26.50 51.21
N ASN A 274 -51.16 27.53 50.91
CA ASN A 274 -51.70 28.81 50.42
C ASN A 274 -52.36 28.66 49.05
N PHE A 275 -51.85 27.80 48.16
CA PHE A 275 -52.53 27.51 46.90
C PHE A 275 -53.87 26.79 47.14
N GLY A 276 -53.88 25.69 47.90
CA GLY A 276 -55.10 24.94 48.19
C GLY A 276 -56.15 25.75 48.96
N PHE A 277 -55.74 26.59 49.91
CA PHE A 277 -56.64 27.52 50.60
C PHE A 277 -57.17 28.62 49.69
N SER A 278 -56.40 29.03 48.67
CA SER A 278 -56.89 29.96 47.66
C SER A 278 -58.05 29.34 46.88
N GLU A 279 -57.86 28.11 46.37
CA GLU A 279 -58.89 27.37 45.64
C GLU A 279 -60.14 27.11 46.50
N ILE A 280 -59.97 26.70 47.76
CA ILE A 280 -61.09 26.48 48.71
C ILE A 280 -61.84 27.79 49.01
N ALA A 281 -61.12 28.90 49.17
CA ALA A 281 -61.75 30.19 49.46
C ALA A 281 -62.47 30.76 48.22
N GLU A 282 -61.90 30.60 47.02
CA GLU A 282 -62.54 30.98 45.76
C GLU A 282 -63.83 30.17 45.56
N TYR A 283 -63.76 28.87 45.85
CA TYR A 283 -64.90 27.97 45.83
C TYR A 283 -66.07 28.43 46.72
N HIS A 284 -65.79 28.92 47.92
CA HIS A 284 -66.82 29.47 48.82
C HIS A 284 -67.26 30.90 48.47
N GLY A 285 -66.77 31.48 47.37
CA GLY A 285 -67.04 32.87 46.99
C GLY A 285 -66.35 33.88 47.90
N GLU A 286 -65.39 33.44 48.72
CA GLU A 286 -64.62 34.27 49.65
C GLU A 286 -63.40 34.89 48.94
N TYR A 287 -63.65 35.64 47.86
CA TYR A 287 -62.60 36.15 46.96
C TYR A 287 -61.50 36.96 47.66
N GLU A 288 -61.79 37.67 48.75
CA GLU A 288 -60.76 38.38 49.54
C GLU A 288 -59.79 37.42 50.24
N LYS A 289 -60.30 36.30 50.78
CA LYS A 289 -59.44 35.27 51.38
C LYS A 289 -58.67 34.52 50.29
N ALA A 290 -59.34 34.19 49.19
CA ALA A 290 -58.72 33.54 48.04
C ALA A 290 -57.53 34.33 47.52
N LEU A 291 -57.71 35.64 47.31
CA LEU A 291 -56.64 36.54 46.86
C LEU A 291 -55.51 36.68 47.89
N LYS A 292 -55.84 36.68 49.19
CA LYS A 292 -54.82 36.74 50.25
C LYS A 292 -53.93 35.50 50.21
N TYR A 293 -54.52 34.32 50.14
CA TYR A 293 -53.78 33.07 50.06
C TYR A 293 -52.99 32.96 48.75
N TYR A 294 -53.60 33.33 47.62
CA TYR A 294 -52.91 33.37 46.32
C TYR A 294 -51.68 34.28 46.32
N LYS A 295 -51.77 35.48 46.92
CA LYS A 295 -50.62 36.40 47.01
C LYS A 295 -49.47 35.83 47.83
N ALA A 296 -49.78 35.09 48.90
CA ALA A 296 -48.76 34.42 49.71
C ALA A 296 -48.10 33.27 48.92
N TYR A 297 -48.85 32.56 48.08
CA TYR A 297 -48.33 31.60 47.12
C TYR A 297 -47.40 32.26 46.08
N ASP A 298 -47.88 33.29 45.38
CA ASP A 298 -47.19 34.00 44.29
C ASP A 298 -45.89 34.68 44.75
N GLU A 299 -45.84 35.17 46.00
CA GLU A 299 -44.62 35.75 46.59
C GLU A 299 -43.51 34.70 46.83
N ILE A 300 -43.89 33.47 47.18
CA ILE A 300 -42.96 32.35 47.37
C ILE A 300 -42.45 31.87 46.00
N GLU A 301 -43.36 31.72 45.02
CA GLU A 301 -43.05 31.29 43.65
C GLU A 301 -42.08 32.25 42.93
N LYS A 302 -42.33 33.56 43.00
CA LYS A 302 -41.48 34.58 42.36
C LYS A 302 -40.07 34.68 42.95
N ARG A 303 -39.89 34.29 44.22
CA ARG A 303 -38.56 34.27 44.84
C ARG A 303 -37.68 33.16 44.26
N GLN A 304 -38.29 32.09 43.76
CA GLN A 304 -37.61 30.90 43.23
C GLN A 304 -37.24 31.06 41.74
N LEU A 305 -38.03 31.78 40.94
CA LEU A 305 -37.78 31.95 39.50
C LEU A 305 -36.91 33.18 39.16
N ASN A 306 -35.59 33.12 39.39
CA ASN A 306 -34.67 34.20 38.99
C ASN A 306 -34.18 34.03 37.53
N GLN A 307 -34.06 35.12 36.77
CA GLN A 307 -33.66 35.10 35.36
C GLN A 307 -32.18 34.74 35.14
N ASP A 308 -31.30 34.98 36.12
CA ASP A 308 -29.87 34.58 36.07
C ASP A 308 -29.72 33.05 35.98
N MET A 309 -30.53 32.31 36.73
CA MET A 309 -30.56 30.85 36.73
C MET A 309 -30.92 30.30 35.33
N MET A 310 -31.90 30.90 34.66
CA MET A 310 -32.34 30.48 33.32
C MET A 310 -31.23 30.61 32.28
N ASP A 311 -30.42 31.65 32.37
CA ASP A 311 -29.29 31.85 31.47
C ASP A 311 -28.17 30.82 31.76
N ARG A 312 -27.94 30.45 33.02
CA ARG A 312 -26.99 29.38 33.40
C ARG A 312 -27.43 28.02 32.90
N LEU A 313 -28.71 27.68 33.07
CA LEU A 313 -29.32 26.43 32.62
C LEU A 313 -29.13 26.20 31.12
N LYS A 314 -29.38 27.23 30.32
CA LYS A 314 -29.14 27.21 28.86
C LYS A 314 -27.66 27.10 28.52
N GLY A 315 -26.79 27.79 29.28
CA GLY A 315 -25.34 27.70 29.11
C GLY A 315 -24.78 26.30 29.34
N TRP A 316 -25.29 25.59 30.34
CA TRP A 316 -24.90 24.21 30.65
C TRP A 316 -25.30 23.22 29.55
N GLU A 317 -26.51 23.31 29.03
CA GLU A 317 -26.97 22.45 27.92
C GLU A 317 -26.10 22.63 26.66
N ILE A 318 -25.82 23.89 26.28
CA ILE A 318 -24.94 24.18 25.14
C ILE A 318 -23.56 23.55 25.34
N THR A 319 -23.05 23.59 26.57
CA THR A 319 -21.75 22.98 26.90
C THR A 319 -21.81 21.46 26.74
N LEU A 320 -22.88 20.82 27.19
CA LEU A 320 -23.09 19.38 27.08
C LEU A 320 -23.21 18.91 25.62
N ASP A 321 -24.04 19.58 24.81
CA ASP A 321 -24.23 19.25 23.40
C ASP A 321 -22.92 19.42 22.61
N ASN A 322 -22.14 20.45 22.93
CA ASN A 322 -20.82 20.65 22.34
C ASN A 322 -19.84 19.52 22.71
N GLN A 323 -19.81 19.09 23.97
CA GLN A 323 -18.96 17.98 24.41
C GLN A 323 -19.32 16.65 23.71
N GLN A 324 -20.61 16.36 23.53
CA GLN A 324 -21.04 15.18 22.79
C GLN A 324 -20.61 15.22 21.32
N LYS A 325 -20.76 16.38 20.67
CA LYS A 325 -20.32 16.59 19.29
C LYS A 325 -18.81 16.46 19.14
N ASP A 326 -18.03 16.98 20.09
CA ASP A 326 -16.57 16.86 20.08
C ASP A 326 -16.11 15.40 20.22
N ALA A 327 -16.81 14.60 21.05
CA ALA A 327 -16.56 13.17 21.17
C ALA A 327 -16.88 12.41 19.87
N GLU A 328 -18.00 12.73 19.21
CA GLU A 328 -18.39 12.15 17.92
C GLU A 328 -17.37 12.50 16.81
N ILE A 329 -16.92 13.75 16.75
CA ILE A 329 -15.90 14.19 15.79
C ILE A 329 -14.60 13.43 16.00
N THR A 330 -14.16 13.27 17.26
CA THR A 330 -12.95 12.52 17.60
C THR A 330 -13.04 11.08 17.11
N LEU A 331 -14.16 10.40 17.36
CA LEU A 331 -14.40 9.04 16.87
C LEU A 331 -14.36 8.96 15.34
N LEU A 332 -15.02 9.89 14.64
CA LEU A 332 -15.02 9.96 13.18
C LEU A 332 -13.60 10.17 12.61
N GLN A 333 -12.75 10.96 13.30
CA GLN A 333 -11.35 11.14 12.90
C GLN A 333 -10.55 9.85 13.03
N GLU A 334 -10.76 9.07 14.09
CA GLU A 334 -10.11 7.77 14.27
C GLU A 334 -10.52 6.76 13.18
N VAL A 335 -11.82 6.67 12.88
CA VAL A 335 -12.34 5.80 11.81
C VAL A 335 -11.75 6.21 10.46
N ASN A 336 -11.74 7.50 10.14
CA ASN A 336 -11.14 8.00 8.89
C ASN A 336 -9.62 7.75 8.82
N ALA A 337 -8.90 7.89 9.93
CA ALA A 337 -7.47 7.59 10.00
C ALA A 337 -7.21 6.10 9.76
N TYR A 338 -8.04 5.22 10.32
CA TYR A 338 -7.99 3.78 10.09
C TYR A 338 -8.20 3.43 8.61
N GLU A 339 -9.25 3.97 7.98
CA GLU A 339 -9.49 3.76 6.54
C GLU A 339 -8.33 4.27 5.68
N THR A 340 -7.80 5.44 6.01
CA THR A 340 -6.66 6.04 5.29
C THR A 340 -5.41 5.18 5.42
N ARG A 341 -5.22 4.53 6.57
CA ARG A 341 -4.11 3.59 6.80
C ARG A 341 -4.28 2.33 5.96
N GLN A 342 -5.49 1.76 5.89
CA GLN A 342 -5.81 0.61 5.03
C GLN A 342 -5.55 0.92 3.55
N LYS A 343 -6.04 2.06 3.05
CA LYS A 343 -5.80 2.51 1.66
C LYS A 343 -4.31 2.67 1.36
N ARG A 344 -3.53 3.24 2.29
CA ARG A 344 -2.06 3.36 2.12
C ARG A 344 -1.39 2.00 2.03
N MET A 345 -1.76 1.03 2.88
CA MET A 345 -1.20 -0.34 2.79
C MET A 345 -1.50 -0.99 1.44
N LEU A 346 -2.72 -0.84 0.94
CA LEU A 346 -3.10 -1.33 -0.39
C LEU A 346 -2.25 -0.70 -1.51
N TRP A 347 -2.04 0.62 -1.48
CA TRP A 347 -1.19 1.30 -2.46
C TRP A 347 0.27 0.85 -2.40
N PHE A 348 0.83 0.62 -1.20
CA PHE A 348 2.16 0.02 -1.07
C PHE A 348 2.20 -1.41 -1.65
N GLY A 349 1.14 -2.20 -1.46
CA GLY A 349 1.00 -3.53 -2.07
C GLY A 349 0.97 -3.48 -3.61
N VAL A 350 0.16 -2.59 -4.20
CA VAL A 350 0.09 -2.39 -5.65
C VAL A 350 1.43 -1.92 -6.23
N GLY A 351 2.11 -1.00 -5.54
CA GLY A 351 3.43 -0.51 -5.94
C GLY A 351 4.49 -1.61 -5.94
N SER A 352 4.53 -2.43 -4.87
CA SER A 352 5.48 -3.54 -4.77
C SER A 352 5.24 -4.61 -5.84
N LEU A 353 3.98 -4.98 -6.10
CA LEU A 353 3.62 -5.91 -7.17
C LEU A 353 4.03 -5.39 -8.56
N SER A 354 3.78 -4.10 -8.83
CA SER A 354 4.16 -3.47 -10.09
C SER A 354 5.68 -3.49 -10.30
N LEU A 355 6.45 -3.25 -9.24
CA LEU A 355 7.91 -3.31 -9.28
C LEU A 355 8.42 -4.73 -9.57
N VAL A 356 7.81 -5.75 -8.95
CA VAL A 356 8.11 -7.16 -9.22
C VAL A 356 7.80 -7.51 -10.69
N LEU A 357 6.66 -7.07 -11.22
CA LEU A 357 6.29 -7.30 -12.62
C LEU A 357 7.27 -6.65 -13.59
N CYS A 358 7.69 -5.41 -13.33
CA CYS A 358 8.72 -4.73 -14.12
C CYS A 358 10.06 -5.48 -14.09
N LEU A 359 10.46 -5.98 -12.92
CA LEU A 359 11.68 -6.78 -12.79
C LEU A 359 11.59 -8.10 -13.58
N VAL A 360 10.46 -8.81 -13.50
CA VAL A 360 10.23 -10.05 -14.24
C VAL A 360 10.26 -9.79 -15.75
N ALA A 361 9.60 -8.72 -16.22
CA ALA A 361 9.62 -8.34 -17.62
C ALA A 361 11.04 -8.00 -18.11
N TRP A 362 11.81 -7.25 -17.31
CA TRP A 362 13.20 -6.94 -17.61
C TRP A 362 14.08 -8.20 -17.69
N LEU A 363 13.95 -9.12 -16.74
CA LEU A 363 14.66 -10.41 -16.76
C LEU A 363 14.30 -11.24 -17.99
N ALA A 364 13.02 -11.28 -18.38
CA ALA A 364 12.58 -11.98 -19.58
C ALA A 364 13.20 -11.40 -20.86
N MET A 365 13.29 -10.07 -20.98
CA MET A 365 13.95 -9.41 -22.10
C MET A 365 15.45 -9.74 -22.15
N GLN A 366 16.13 -9.75 -21.00
CA GLN A 366 17.55 -10.13 -20.93
C GLN A 366 17.77 -11.58 -21.35
N LEU A 367 16.91 -12.50 -20.89
CA LEU A 367 16.97 -13.90 -21.29
C LEU A 367 16.80 -14.07 -22.80
N GLN A 368 15.87 -13.35 -23.43
CA GLN A 368 15.70 -13.38 -24.88
C GLN A 368 16.92 -12.84 -25.63
N LYS A 369 17.52 -11.73 -25.16
CA LYS A 369 18.73 -11.17 -25.74
C LYS A 369 19.90 -12.16 -25.67
N ASN A 370 20.11 -12.75 -24.50
CA ASN A 370 21.17 -13.75 -24.28
C ASN A 370 20.95 -14.99 -25.15
N LYS A 371 19.70 -15.47 -25.26
CA LYS A 371 19.37 -16.61 -26.13
C LYS A 371 19.68 -16.32 -27.60
N LYS A 372 19.36 -15.11 -28.09
CA LYS A 372 19.66 -14.70 -29.47
C LYS A 372 21.17 -14.62 -29.70
N GLN A 373 21.92 -14.04 -28.77
CA GLN A 373 23.37 -13.97 -28.85
C GLN A 373 24.00 -15.36 -28.85
N LEU A 374 23.54 -16.26 -27.97
CA LEU A 374 24.03 -17.64 -27.91
C LEU A 374 23.74 -18.40 -29.21
N SER A 375 22.56 -18.21 -29.82
CA SER A 375 22.22 -18.80 -31.12
C SER A 375 23.18 -18.31 -32.22
N SER A 376 23.43 -17.00 -32.28
CA SER A 376 24.35 -16.41 -33.27
C SER A 376 25.78 -16.92 -33.09
N GLN A 377 26.26 -17.03 -31.85
CA GLN A 377 27.60 -17.56 -31.56
C GLN A 377 27.70 -19.04 -31.94
N ASN A 378 26.65 -19.82 -31.72
CA ASN A 378 26.64 -21.23 -32.07
C ASN A 378 26.63 -21.44 -33.60
N GLU A 379 25.91 -20.60 -34.35
CA GLU A 379 25.93 -20.60 -35.81
C GLU A 379 27.32 -20.24 -36.36
N GLU A 380 27.96 -19.20 -35.81
CA GLU A 380 29.32 -18.80 -36.17
C GLU A 380 30.34 -19.91 -35.87
N LEU A 381 30.24 -20.51 -34.69
CA LEU A 381 31.10 -21.63 -34.30
C LEU A 381 30.91 -22.83 -35.22
N SER A 382 29.68 -23.14 -35.60
CA SER A 382 29.38 -24.22 -36.54
C SER A 382 29.97 -23.94 -37.92
N ALA A 383 29.85 -22.71 -38.43
CA ALA A 383 30.41 -22.31 -39.72
C ALA A 383 31.95 -22.37 -39.72
N LEU A 384 32.58 -21.94 -38.62
CA LEU A 384 34.02 -22.04 -38.43
C LEU A 384 34.48 -23.51 -38.43
N ASN A 385 33.75 -24.37 -37.71
CA ASN A 385 34.07 -25.79 -37.64
C ASN A 385 33.91 -26.48 -39.00
N GLU A 386 32.86 -26.16 -39.75
CA GLU A 386 32.67 -26.70 -41.11
C GLU A 386 33.78 -26.26 -42.08
N THR A 387 34.24 -25.00 -41.94
CA THR A 387 35.37 -24.48 -42.73
C THR A 387 36.67 -25.23 -42.38
N LYS A 388 36.92 -25.46 -41.10
CA LYS A 388 38.05 -26.24 -40.59
C LYS A 388 38.03 -27.68 -41.11
N ASP A 389 36.90 -28.36 -41.06
CA ASP A 389 36.77 -29.76 -41.51
C ASP A 389 36.98 -29.89 -43.03
N LYS A 390 36.39 -28.97 -43.81
CA LYS A 390 36.61 -28.89 -45.26
C LYS A 390 38.09 -28.66 -45.60
N PHE A 391 38.78 -27.81 -44.84
CA PHE A 391 40.20 -27.54 -45.02
C PHE A 391 41.08 -28.76 -44.75
N PHE A 392 40.86 -29.48 -43.65
CA PHE A 392 41.58 -30.73 -43.37
C PHE A 392 41.34 -31.79 -44.44
N SER A 393 40.13 -31.84 -45.01
CA SER A 393 39.82 -32.74 -46.13
C SER A 393 40.67 -32.43 -47.36
N ILE A 394 40.81 -31.14 -47.72
CA ILE A 394 41.64 -30.70 -48.85
C ILE A 394 43.12 -31.03 -48.60
N ILE A 395 43.67 -30.71 -47.43
CA ILE A 395 45.08 -31.04 -47.10
C ILE A 395 45.31 -32.54 -47.20
N ALA A 396 44.42 -33.35 -46.60
CA ALA A 396 44.58 -34.79 -46.59
C ALA A 396 44.57 -35.39 -48.00
N HIS A 397 43.74 -34.85 -48.90
CA HIS A 397 43.71 -35.25 -50.30
C HIS A 397 45.00 -34.85 -51.04
N ASP A 398 45.48 -33.64 -50.84
CA ASP A 398 46.59 -33.06 -51.58
C ASP A 398 47.96 -33.55 -51.09
N LEU A 399 48.07 -33.95 -49.82
CA LEU A 399 49.22 -34.66 -49.27
C LEU A 399 49.31 -36.11 -49.80
N ARG A 400 48.17 -36.75 -50.05
CA ARG A 400 48.11 -38.16 -50.46
C ARG A 400 48.75 -38.40 -51.84
N SER A 401 48.58 -37.47 -52.78
CA SER A 401 49.11 -37.59 -54.14
C SER A 401 50.65 -37.63 -54.23
N PRO A 402 51.41 -36.67 -53.66
CA PRO A 402 52.88 -36.74 -53.64
C PRO A 402 53.38 -37.89 -52.78
N MET A 403 52.67 -38.27 -51.71
CA MET A 403 53.03 -39.44 -50.90
C MET A 403 52.93 -40.76 -51.69
N ILE A 404 51.85 -40.95 -52.47
CA ILE A 404 51.71 -42.11 -53.36
C ILE A 404 52.77 -42.06 -54.47
N ALA A 405 53.07 -40.87 -55.01
CA ALA A 405 54.12 -40.70 -56.01
C ALA A 405 55.50 -41.11 -55.46
N LEU A 406 55.88 -40.62 -54.28
CA LEU A 406 57.11 -41.01 -53.58
C LEU A 406 57.17 -42.51 -53.29
N GLN A 407 56.06 -43.10 -52.83
CA GLN A 407 55.97 -44.56 -52.65
C GLN A 407 56.19 -45.32 -53.97
N GLY A 408 55.57 -44.88 -55.05
CA GLY A 408 55.73 -45.49 -56.37
C GLY A 408 57.14 -45.32 -56.95
N VAL A 409 57.80 -44.20 -56.65
CA VAL A 409 59.21 -43.96 -57.00
C VAL A 409 60.12 -44.89 -56.19
N GLY A 410 59.87 -45.08 -54.89
CA GLY A 410 60.59 -46.04 -54.05
C GLY A 410 60.44 -47.50 -54.52
N GLN A 411 59.25 -47.91 -54.95
CA GLN A 411 59.02 -49.24 -55.54
C GLN A 411 59.78 -49.42 -56.86
N LYS A 412 59.83 -48.38 -57.71
CA LYS A 412 60.61 -48.41 -58.96
C LYS A 412 62.11 -48.41 -58.70
N LEU A 413 62.57 -47.73 -57.64
CA LEU A 413 63.94 -47.75 -57.19
C LEU A 413 64.35 -49.19 -56.80
N ASP A 414 63.57 -49.87 -55.94
CA ASP A 414 63.82 -51.27 -55.56
C ASP A 414 63.81 -52.20 -56.79
N TYR A 415 62.86 -52.01 -57.71
CA TYR A 415 62.79 -52.79 -58.95
C TYR A 415 64.01 -52.59 -59.87
N PHE A 416 64.45 -51.34 -60.09
CA PHE A 416 65.60 -51.06 -60.96
C PHE A 416 66.92 -51.49 -60.35
N ILE A 417 67.08 -51.39 -59.03
CA ILE A 417 68.24 -51.95 -58.31
C ILE A 417 68.29 -53.47 -58.47
N ARG A 418 67.19 -54.18 -58.23
CA ARG A 418 67.13 -55.65 -58.37
C ARG A 418 67.31 -56.16 -59.80
N LYS A 419 67.03 -55.33 -60.81
CA LYS A 419 67.17 -55.66 -62.23
C LYS A 419 68.43 -55.10 -62.88
N GLU A 420 69.36 -54.57 -62.07
CA GLU A 420 70.65 -54.02 -62.50
C GLU A 420 70.54 -52.91 -63.58
N LYS A 421 69.44 -52.15 -63.57
CA LYS A 421 69.17 -51.07 -64.54
C LYS A 421 69.66 -49.72 -64.00
N PHE A 422 70.95 -49.62 -63.72
CA PHE A 422 71.56 -48.47 -63.04
C PHE A 422 71.42 -47.15 -63.82
N GLU A 423 71.38 -47.20 -65.16
CA GLU A 423 71.17 -46.02 -66.02
C GLU A 423 69.83 -45.31 -65.76
N LYS A 424 68.80 -46.03 -65.30
CA LYS A 424 67.48 -45.48 -64.99
C LYS A 424 67.38 -44.89 -63.57
N LEU A 425 68.41 -45.05 -62.74
CA LEU A 425 68.41 -44.51 -61.38
C LEU A 425 68.49 -42.98 -61.36
N LEU A 426 69.15 -42.37 -62.35
CA LEU A 426 69.18 -40.91 -62.51
C LEU A 426 67.78 -40.35 -62.82
N GLU A 427 66.98 -41.05 -63.63
CA GLU A 427 65.58 -40.70 -63.92
C GLU A 427 64.69 -40.82 -62.66
N VAL A 428 65.00 -41.78 -61.78
CA VAL A 428 64.33 -41.97 -60.49
C VAL A 428 64.70 -40.87 -59.51
N GLY A 429 65.98 -40.49 -59.43
CA GLY A 429 66.45 -39.36 -58.61
C GLY A 429 65.72 -38.06 -58.93
N GLY A 430 65.63 -37.70 -60.23
CA GLY A 430 64.89 -36.50 -60.65
C GLY A 430 63.39 -36.55 -60.31
N LYS A 431 62.77 -37.73 -60.23
CA LYS A 431 61.38 -37.90 -59.80
C LYS A 431 61.19 -37.79 -58.28
N ILE A 432 62.21 -38.14 -57.49
CA ILE A 432 62.24 -37.91 -56.04
C ILE A 432 62.29 -36.40 -55.79
N ASP A 433 63.23 -35.70 -56.43
CA ASP A 433 63.40 -34.25 -56.25
C ASP A 433 62.12 -33.50 -56.63
N GLN A 434 61.52 -33.82 -57.78
CA GLN A 434 60.22 -33.25 -58.18
C GLN A 434 59.10 -33.49 -57.14
N SER A 435 59.08 -34.67 -56.50
CA SER A 435 58.04 -34.98 -55.50
C SER A 435 58.31 -34.28 -54.16
N ILE A 436 59.59 -34.11 -53.79
CA ILE A 436 60.02 -33.35 -52.61
C ILE A 436 59.70 -31.86 -52.80
N ASP A 437 60.00 -31.29 -53.96
CA ASP A 437 59.68 -29.91 -54.28
C ASP A 437 58.17 -29.66 -54.23
N GLN A 438 57.36 -30.57 -54.76
CA GLN A 438 55.90 -30.49 -54.65
C GLN A 438 55.42 -30.52 -53.19
N LEU A 439 56.03 -31.37 -52.34
CA LEU A 439 55.68 -31.46 -50.93
C LEU A 439 56.11 -30.20 -50.16
N ASN A 440 57.29 -29.66 -50.45
CA ASN A 440 57.79 -28.40 -49.88
C ASN A 440 56.91 -27.22 -50.30
N HIS A 441 56.48 -27.15 -51.56
CA HIS A 441 55.53 -26.14 -52.03
C HIS A 441 54.18 -26.23 -51.30
N LEU A 442 53.64 -27.43 -51.12
CA LEU A 442 52.39 -27.63 -50.34
C LEU A 442 52.56 -27.21 -48.89
N LEU A 443 53.69 -27.54 -48.26
CA LEU A 443 53.98 -27.19 -46.87
C LEU A 443 54.15 -25.68 -46.68
N ASN A 444 54.83 -25.01 -47.61
CA ASN A 444 54.97 -23.55 -47.60
C ASN A 444 53.62 -22.85 -47.82
N ASN A 445 52.78 -23.35 -48.74
CA ASN A 445 51.43 -22.82 -48.92
C ASN A 445 50.55 -23.02 -47.68
N LEU A 446 50.67 -24.17 -47.02
CA LEU A 446 49.98 -24.46 -45.76
C LEU A 446 50.43 -23.51 -44.64
N LEU A 447 51.74 -23.28 -44.52
CA LEU A 447 52.31 -22.40 -43.50
C LEU A 447 51.89 -20.94 -43.72
N ASN A 448 51.93 -20.47 -44.97
CA ASN A 448 51.50 -19.13 -45.36
C ASN A 448 49.99 -18.90 -45.16
N TRP A 449 49.16 -19.94 -45.34
CA TRP A 449 47.74 -19.85 -45.05
C TRP A 449 47.44 -19.90 -43.54
N ALA A 450 48.15 -20.74 -42.79
CA ALA A 450 48.00 -20.81 -41.34
C ALA A 450 48.41 -19.49 -40.65
N THR A 451 49.44 -18.81 -41.16
CA THR A 451 49.81 -17.47 -40.71
C THR A 451 48.78 -16.41 -41.11
N SER A 452 48.17 -16.50 -42.30
CA SER A 452 47.12 -15.55 -42.71
C SER A 452 45.82 -15.65 -41.90
N GLN A 453 45.52 -16.82 -41.31
CA GLN A 453 44.34 -17.02 -40.45
C GLN A 453 44.52 -16.56 -39.00
N ASN A 454 45.75 -16.60 -38.47
CA ASN A 454 45.99 -16.42 -37.03
C ASN A 454 46.55 -15.04 -36.61
N GLN A 455 46.94 -14.18 -37.55
CA GLN A 455 47.28 -12.76 -37.31
C GLN A 455 47.49 -12.02 -38.64
N SER A 456 47.26 -10.71 -38.67
CA SER A 456 47.52 -9.85 -39.83
C SER A 456 48.91 -10.14 -40.41
N ILE A 457 48.98 -10.49 -41.71
CA ILE A 457 50.26 -10.60 -42.42
C ILE A 457 51.02 -9.29 -42.17
N PRO A 458 52.21 -9.31 -41.54
CA PRO A 458 52.95 -8.09 -41.26
C PRO A 458 53.25 -7.38 -42.59
N TYR A 459 52.67 -6.19 -42.74
CA TYR A 459 52.74 -5.39 -43.95
C TYR A 459 53.70 -4.23 -43.73
N HIS A 460 54.86 -4.28 -44.38
CA HIS A 460 55.90 -3.26 -44.26
C HIS A 460 56.14 -2.61 -45.63
N PRO A 461 55.23 -1.73 -46.10
CA PRO A 461 55.37 -1.11 -47.39
C PRO A 461 56.53 -0.12 -47.41
N GLU A 462 57.34 -0.23 -48.45
CA GLU A 462 58.46 0.66 -48.73
C GLU A 462 58.42 1.13 -50.17
N VAL A 463 59.25 2.13 -50.50
CA VAL A 463 59.39 2.61 -51.87
C VAL A 463 60.32 1.67 -52.61
N LEU A 464 59.77 0.90 -53.54
CA LEU A 464 60.49 -0.10 -54.34
C LEU A 464 60.67 0.41 -55.77
N ASN A 465 61.84 0.12 -56.35
CA ASN A 465 62.05 0.31 -57.77
C ASN A 465 61.43 -0.86 -58.54
N ALA A 466 60.37 -0.59 -59.32
CA ALA A 466 59.62 -1.64 -60.02
C ALA A 466 60.48 -2.39 -61.04
N LYS A 467 61.41 -1.69 -61.71
CA LYS A 467 62.31 -2.28 -62.69
C LYS A 467 63.27 -3.26 -62.02
N ALA A 468 63.95 -2.83 -60.95
CA ALA A 468 64.89 -3.67 -60.21
C ALA A 468 64.20 -4.91 -59.60
N LEU A 469 63.00 -4.73 -59.02
CA LEU A 469 62.23 -5.83 -58.43
C LEU A 469 61.86 -6.90 -59.47
N VAL A 470 61.44 -6.49 -60.66
CA VAL A 470 61.11 -7.45 -61.73
C VAL A 470 62.37 -8.09 -62.31
N GLU A 471 63.46 -7.35 -62.49
CA GLU A 471 64.75 -7.90 -62.96
C GLU A 471 65.28 -8.98 -62.01
N GLU A 472 65.23 -8.75 -60.70
CA GLU A 472 65.65 -9.74 -59.70
C GLU A 472 64.81 -11.03 -59.80
N ASN A 473 63.49 -10.90 -59.94
CA ASN A 473 62.61 -12.05 -60.06
C ASN A 473 62.71 -12.75 -61.43
N MET A 474 63.07 -12.04 -62.50
CA MET A 474 63.36 -12.63 -63.81
C MET A 474 64.65 -13.47 -63.78
N GLU A 475 65.70 -13.00 -63.09
CA GLU A 475 66.97 -13.71 -63.01
C GLU A 475 66.81 -15.09 -62.35
N LEU A 476 65.88 -15.24 -61.39
CA LEU A 476 65.54 -16.53 -60.78
C LEU A 476 65.06 -17.58 -61.80
N TYR A 477 64.42 -17.14 -62.89
CA TYR A 477 63.87 -18.03 -63.92
C TYR A 477 64.72 -18.10 -65.19
N LYS A 478 65.83 -17.36 -65.26
CA LYS A 478 66.68 -17.26 -66.45
C LYS A 478 67.17 -18.62 -66.95
N SER A 479 67.76 -19.43 -66.08
CA SER A 479 68.25 -20.76 -66.47
C SER A 479 67.12 -21.69 -66.94
N LEU A 480 65.92 -21.55 -66.38
CA LEU A 480 64.74 -22.33 -66.81
C LEU A 480 64.19 -21.83 -68.15
N ALA A 481 64.19 -20.51 -68.37
CA ALA A 481 63.80 -19.89 -69.62
C ALA A 481 64.77 -20.24 -70.76
N GLU A 482 66.07 -20.19 -70.50
CA GLU A 482 67.11 -20.66 -71.43
C GLU A 482 66.92 -22.16 -71.77
N ALA A 483 66.67 -23.00 -70.76
CA ALA A 483 66.40 -24.43 -70.97
C ALA A 483 65.10 -24.71 -71.75
N LYS A 484 64.16 -23.76 -71.80
CA LYS A 484 62.90 -23.82 -72.57
C LYS A 484 62.95 -22.99 -73.86
N GLN A 485 64.06 -22.31 -74.13
CA GLN A 485 64.21 -21.36 -75.24
C GLN A 485 63.14 -20.25 -75.23
N VAL A 486 62.77 -19.75 -74.05
CA VAL A 486 61.82 -18.63 -73.90
C VAL A 486 62.60 -17.35 -73.61
N ASN A 487 62.32 -16.28 -74.34
CA ASN A 487 62.97 -14.99 -74.15
C ASN A 487 62.14 -14.09 -73.22
N PHE A 488 62.78 -13.43 -72.26
CA PHE A 488 62.15 -12.36 -71.49
C PHE A 488 62.52 -10.99 -72.06
N GLU A 489 61.52 -10.14 -72.23
CA GLU A 489 61.71 -8.73 -72.60
C GLU A 489 61.23 -7.83 -71.47
N ASN A 490 62.17 -7.15 -70.81
CA ASN A 490 61.85 -6.17 -69.77
C ASN A 490 61.73 -4.76 -70.38
N GLY A 491 60.50 -4.31 -70.59
CA GLY A 491 60.13 -2.97 -71.02
C GLY A 491 59.60 -2.09 -69.89
N ILE A 492 59.96 -2.36 -68.62
CA ILE A 492 59.55 -1.52 -67.49
C ILE A 492 60.36 -0.21 -67.48
N GLU A 493 59.64 0.90 -67.41
CA GLU A 493 60.19 2.24 -67.17
C GLU A 493 60.62 2.39 -65.71
N ASP A 494 61.58 3.27 -65.44
CA ASP A 494 62.10 3.49 -64.09
C ASP A 494 61.04 4.18 -63.20
N ALA A 495 60.29 3.39 -62.44
CA ALA A 495 59.15 3.83 -61.65
C ALA A 495 59.20 3.29 -60.20
N GLY A 496 58.95 4.18 -59.24
CA GLY A 496 58.78 3.81 -57.83
C GLY A 496 57.35 3.32 -57.54
N ILE A 497 57.23 2.14 -56.93
CA ILE A 497 55.96 1.61 -56.41
C ILE A 497 56.01 1.55 -54.88
N TYR A 498 54.86 1.75 -54.23
CA TYR A 498 54.74 1.64 -52.78
C TYR A 498 54.08 0.32 -52.41
N ALA A 499 54.90 -0.63 -51.96
CA ALA A 499 54.50 -2.01 -51.71
C ALA A 499 55.44 -2.68 -50.69
N ASP A 500 54.99 -3.76 -50.08
CA ASP A 500 55.83 -4.64 -49.27
C ASP A 500 56.62 -5.58 -50.20
N ILE A 501 57.95 -5.60 -50.02
CA ILE A 501 58.87 -6.31 -50.93
C ILE A 501 58.59 -7.81 -51.02
N ASN A 502 58.25 -8.47 -49.91
CA ASN A 502 58.07 -9.91 -49.86
C ASN A 502 56.78 -10.33 -50.57
N THR A 503 55.71 -9.59 -50.33
CA THR A 503 54.41 -9.85 -50.95
C THR A 503 54.42 -9.51 -52.44
N ALA A 504 55.01 -8.37 -52.83
CA ALA A 504 55.19 -8.01 -54.24
C ALA A 504 56.07 -9.02 -54.98
N ALA A 505 57.22 -9.42 -54.42
CA ALA A 505 58.09 -10.44 -55.01
C ALA A 505 57.35 -11.79 -55.17
N THR A 506 56.51 -12.17 -54.20
CA THR A 506 55.73 -13.40 -54.29
C THR A 506 54.71 -13.36 -55.43
N VAL A 507 54.04 -12.22 -55.62
CA VAL A 507 53.14 -12.01 -56.77
C VAL A 507 53.92 -12.14 -58.08
N PHE A 508 55.05 -11.44 -58.22
CA PHE A 508 55.87 -11.51 -59.44
C PHE A 508 56.37 -12.92 -59.73
N ARG A 509 56.88 -13.65 -58.73
CA ARG A 509 57.30 -15.05 -58.89
C ARG A 509 56.15 -15.93 -59.39
N ASN A 510 54.95 -15.76 -58.84
CA ASN A 510 53.80 -16.55 -59.26
C ASN A 510 53.41 -16.26 -60.72
N VAL A 511 53.31 -14.98 -61.06
CA VAL A 511 52.92 -14.52 -62.40
C VAL A 511 53.96 -14.90 -63.44
N LEU A 512 55.26 -14.66 -63.18
CA LEU A 512 56.36 -15.04 -64.07
C LEU A 512 56.49 -16.56 -64.21
N SER A 513 56.33 -17.32 -63.12
CA SER A 513 56.33 -18.78 -63.18
C SER A 513 55.17 -19.31 -64.02
N ASN A 514 53.97 -18.74 -63.90
CA ASN A 514 52.83 -19.10 -64.74
C ASN A 514 53.08 -18.74 -66.21
N ALA A 515 53.56 -17.53 -66.49
CA ALA A 515 53.90 -17.09 -67.85
C ALA A 515 54.93 -18.03 -68.50
N LEU A 516 56.02 -18.38 -67.79
CA LEU A 516 57.03 -19.32 -68.28
C LEU A 516 56.47 -20.73 -68.47
N LYS A 517 55.67 -21.21 -67.52
CA LYS A 517 55.05 -22.54 -67.59
C LYS A 517 54.15 -22.71 -68.81
N PHE A 518 53.37 -21.69 -69.16
CA PHE A 518 52.38 -21.78 -70.25
C PHE A 518 52.88 -21.25 -71.60
N SER A 519 54.04 -20.60 -71.65
CA SER A 519 54.68 -20.20 -72.91
C SER A 519 55.18 -21.42 -73.73
N PRO A 520 55.10 -21.38 -75.07
CA PRO A 520 55.71 -22.36 -75.96
C PRO A 520 57.23 -22.16 -76.08
N GLU A 521 57.94 -23.14 -76.64
CA GLU A 521 59.37 -23.00 -76.99
C GLU A 521 59.55 -21.90 -78.05
N ASN A 522 60.62 -21.10 -77.95
CA ASN A 522 60.86 -19.89 -78.75
C ASN A 522 59.83 -18.76 -78.58
N GLY A 523 58.96 -18.86 -77.57
CA GLY A 523 58.04 -17.79 -77.19
C GLY A 523 58.75 -16.64 -76.48
N THR A 524 58.10 -15.47 -76.49
CA THR A 524 58.55 -14.29 -75.74
C THR A 524 57.56 -13.97 -74.62
N ILE A 525 58.09 -13.68 -73.44
CA ILE A 525 57.36 -13.10 -72.31
C ILE A 525 57.76 -11.64 -72.20
N SER A 526 56.82 -10.75 -72.52
CA SER A 526 57.05 -9.31 -72.51
C SER A 526 56.45 -8.71 -71.24
N ILE A 527 57.25 -7.91 -70.53
CA ILE A 527 56.85 -7.22 -69.32
C ILE A 527 56.93 -5.72 -69.57
N SER A 528 55.83 -5.01 -69.38
CA SER A 528 55.74 -3.56 -69.66
C SER A 528 55.09 -2.83 -68.49
N SER A 529 55.45 -1.57 -68.28
CA SER A 529 54.81 -0.70 -67.29
C SER A 529 54.06 0.46 -67.94
N GLU A 530 52.97 0.90 -67.32
CA GLU A 530 52.20 2.07 -67.73
C GLU A 530 51.78 2.90 -66.50
N HIS A 531 51.98 4.22 -66.56
CA HIS A 531 51.50 5.12 -65.51
C HIS A 531 50.02 5.46 -65.71
N LYS A 532 49.17 5.11 -64.74
CA LYS A 532 47.73 5.41 -64.79
C LYS A 532 47.26 6.07 -63.51
N GLY A 533 47.20 7.40 -63.53
CA GLY A 533 46.78 8.21 -62.38
C GLY A 533 47.75 8.08 -61.20
N GLN A 534 47.26 7.59 -60.06
CA GLN A 534 48.06 7.37 -58.84
C GLN A 534 48.69 5.97 -58.77
N ASN A 535 48.55 5.15 -59.81
CA ASN A 535 49.05 3.77 -59.82
C ASN A 535 50.05 3.55 -60.97
N VAL A 536 50.95 2.58 -60.77
CA VAL A 536 51.80 1.99 -61.81
C VAL A 536 51.20 0.63 -62.16
N LEU A 537 50.84 0.45 -63.43
CA LEU A 537 50.38 -0.82 -63.96
C LEU A 537 51.56 -1.58 -64.53
N ILE A 538 51.74 -2.83 -64.15
CA ILE A 538 52.73 -3.75 -64.69
C ILE A 538 52.01 -4.91 -65.36
N LYS A 539 52.25 -5.08 -66.66
CA LYS A 539 51.62 -6.12 -67.48
C LYS A 539 52.66 -7.17 -67.81
N VAL A 540 52.38 -8.42 -67.46
CA VAL A 540 53.19 -9.59 -67.84
C VAL A 540 52.40 -10.36 -68.90
N THR A 541 52.90 -10.36 -70.14
CA THR A 541 52.23 -10.99 -71.28
C THR A 541 53.03 -12.18 -71.79
N ASP A 542 52.39 -13.34 -71.85
CA ASP A 542 52.91 -14.55 -72.47
C ASP A 542 52.21 -14.87 -73.80
N GLN A 543 52.91 -15.57 -74.69
CA GLN A 543 52.40 -16.10 -75.96
C GLN A 543 51.89 -17.55 -75.82
N GLY A 544 51.38 -17.91 -74.64
CA GLY A 544 50.89 -19.24 -74.33
C GLY A 544 49.61 -19.64 -75.06
N GLN A 545 49.09 -20.82 -74.72
CA GLN A 545 47.85 -21.36 -75.30
C GLN A 545 46.59 -20.51 -75.05
N GLY A 546 46.67 -19.54 -74.12
CA GLY A 546 45.53 -18.74 -73.69
C GLY A 546 44.44 -19.54 -72.98
N MET A 547 43.38 -18.84 -72.56
CA MET A 547 42.26 -19.39 -71.79
C MET A 547 40.92 -18.96 -72.41
N SER A 548 39.90 -19.81 -72.29
CA SER A 548 38.53 -19.43 -72.66
C SER A 548 37.94 -18.42 -71.65
N PRO A 549 36.91 -17.62 -72.03
CA PRO A 549 36.26 -16.69 -71.11
C PRO A 549 35.73 -17.37 -69.84
N GLU A 550 35.23 -18.60 -69.95
CA GLU A 550 34.76 -19.41 -68.82
C GLU A 550 35.92 -19.82 -67.90
N GLN A 551 37.08 -20.15 -68.48
CA GLN A 551 38.28 -20.47 -67.71
C GLN A 551 38.80 -19.24 -66.96
N VAL A 552 38.84 -18.07 -67.60
CA VAL A 552 39.24 -16.80 -66.96
C VAL A 552 38.29 -16.43 -65.83
N ALA A 553 36.97 -16.53 -66.04
CA ALA A 553 35.98 -16.29 -64.99
C ALA A 553 36.10 -17.29 -63.82
N ALA A 554 36.53 -18.52 -64.10
CA ALA A 554 36.72 -19.54 -63.10
C ALA A 554 38.02 -19.41 -62.30
N LEU A 555 39.03 -18.65 -62.77
CA LEU A 555 40.36 -18.53 -62.12
C LEU A 555 40.27 -18.10 -60.65
N PHE A 556 39.31 -17.22 -60.33
CA PHE A 556 39.10 -16.68 -58.98
C PHE A 556 37.91 -17.33 -58.25
N SER A 557 37.28 -18.35 -58.87
CA SER A 557 36.15 -19.09 -58.29
C SER A 557 36.62 -20.20 -57.34
N ARG A 558 35.74 -20.63 -56.43
CA ARG A 558 36.02 -21.60 -55.36
C ARG A 558 36.38 -23.02 -55.84
N SER A 559 36.31 -23.32 -57.15
CA SER A 559 36.49 -24.68 -57.70
C SER A 559 37.32 -24.73 -59.00
N SER A 560 38.36 -23.91 -59.13
CA SER A 560 39.22 -23.93 -60.33
C SER A 560 40.12 -25.17 -60.36
N LYS A 561 40.03 -25.97 -61.43
CA LYS A 561 40.96 -27.08 -61.72
C LYS A 561 42.18 -26.52 -62.43
N SER A 562 43.39 -26.87 -61.99
CA SER A 562 44.62 -26.39 -62.64
C SER A 562 44.82 -27.04 -64.01
N ASN A 563 45.05 -26.20 -65.03
CA ASN A 563 45.46 -26.65 -66.36
C ASN A 563 46.92 -27.16 -66.34
N VAL A 564 47.19 -28.20 -67.14
CA VAL A 564 48.52 -28.77 -67.32
C VAL A 564 49.37 -27.82 -68.18
N GLY A 565 50.61 -27.55 -67.77
CA GLY A 565 51.58 -26.72 -68.49
C GLY A 565 52.07 -27.36 -69.79
N THR A 566 52.78 -26.60 -70.63
CA THR A 566 53.15 -27.04 -71.99
C THR A 566 54.14 -28.21 -72.02
N ARG A 567 54.86 -28.50 -70.92
CA ARG A 567 55.69 -29.71 -70.78
C ARG A 567 55.13 -30.71 -69.76
N GLY A 568 53.84 -30.60 -69.40
CA GLY A 568 53.19 -31.54 -68.47
C GLY A 568 53.15 -31.08 -67.00
N GLU A 569 53.56 -29.84 -66.69
CA GLU A 569 53.64 -29.36 -65.31
C GLU A 569 52.23 -29.13 -64.72
N LYS A 570 51.86 -29.82 -63.63
CA LYS A 570 50.59 -29.59 -62.93
C LYS A 570 50.76 -28.50 -61.87
N GLY A 571 49.86 -27.52 -61.86
CA GLY A 571 49.79 -26.51 -60.79
C GLY A 571 48.73 -26.88 -59.77
N PHE A 572 48.71 -26.22 -58.61
CA PHE A 572 47.77 -26.52 -57.52
C PHE A 572 46.62 -25.51 -57.40
N GLY A 573 46.50 -24.55 -58.33
CA GLY A 573 45.36 -23.61 -58.39
C GLY A 573 45.29 -22.54 -57.28
N LEU A 574 46.11 -22.64 -56.24
CA LEU A 574 46.12 -21.72 -55.08
C LEU A 574 46.93 -20.43 -55.31
N GLY A 575 47.88 -20.44 -56.25
CA GLY A 575 48.86 -19.37 -56.43
C GLY A 575 48.25 -18.01 -56.78
N LEU A 576 47.28 -17.98 -57.70
CA LEU A 576 46.70 -16.73 -58.19
C LEU A 576 45.74 -16.09 -57.18
N LYS A 577 45.07 -16.90 -56.35
CA LYS A 577 44.21 -16.40 -55.27
C LYS A 577 45.03 -15.76 -54.16
N LEU A 578 46.17 -16.36 -53.79
CA LEU A 578 47.12 -15.74 -52.86
C LEU A 578 47.68 -14.43 -53.44
N CYS A 579 47.93 -14.39 -54.76
CA CYS A 579 48.34 -13.15 -55.41
C CYS A 579 47.26 -12.07 -55.30
N GLN A 580 45.98 -12.43 -55.41
CA GLN A 580 44.89 -11.47 -55.22
C GLN A 580 44.88 -10.89 -53.79
N GLU A 581 45.01 -11.75 -52.77
CA GLU A 581 45.10 -11.31 -51.37
C GLU A 581 46.34 -10.42 -51.10
N PHE A 582 47.49 -10.72 -51.70
CA PHE A 582 48.69 -9.88 -51.59
C PHE A 582 48.59 -8.58 -52.39
N MET A 583 47.91 -8.58 -53.54
CA MET A 583 47.63 -7.36 -54.26
C MET A 583 46.66 -6.48 -53.48
N ASP A 584 45.63 -7.03 -52.86
CA ASP A 584 44.72 -6.30 -51.97
C ASP A 584 45.48 -5.72 -50.75
N LEU A 585 46.40 -6.49 -50.15
CA LEU A 585 47.26 -6.01 -49.06
C LEU A 585 48.14 -4.82 -49.47
N ASN A 586 48.70 -4.86 -50.69
CA ASN A 586 49.47 -3.77 -51.29
C ASN A 586 48.59 -2.62 -51.83
N LYS A 587 47.27 -2.63 -51.55
CA LYS A 587 46.29 -1.65 -52.07
C LYS A 587 46.30 -1.57 -53.60
N GLY A 588 46.62 -2.68 -54.23
CA GLY A 588 46.71 -2.88 -55.66
C GLY A 588 45.52 -3.64 -56.23
N SER A 589 45.65 -4.11 -57.47
CA SER A 589 44.69 -5.04 -58.06
C SER A 589 45.38 -5.99 -59.05
N LEU A 590 44.81 -7.18 -59.23
CA LEU A 590 45.25 -8.18 -60.20
C LEU A 590 44.12 -8.45 -61.19
N GLN A 591 44.40 -8.33 -62.49
CA GLN A 591 43.46 -8.65 -63.56
C GLN A 591 44.11 -9.58 -64.58
N VAL A 592 43.33 -10.49 -65.14
CA VAL A 592 43.82 -11.46 -66.14
C VAL A 592 43.01 -11.32 -67.42
N TYR A 593 43.71 -11.06 -68.50
CA TYR A 593 43.18 -10.97 -69.85
C TYR A 593 43.77 -12.11 -70.67
N SER A 594 42.93 -12.97 -71.23
CA SER A 594 43.41 -14.09 -72.03
C SER A 594 42.40 -14.43 -73.11
N LYS A 595 42.92 -14.85 -74.26
CA LYS A 595 42.13 -15.37 -75.37
C LYS A 595 42.78 -16.63 -75.90
N LEU A 596 41.96 -17.66 -76.10
CA LEU A 596 42.43 -18.96 -76.54
C LEU A 596 43.24 -18.84 -77.83
N GLY A 597 44.48 -19.32 -77.83
CA GLY A 597 45.43 -19.25 -78.94
C GLY A 597 46.22 -17.94 -79.07
N GLU A 598 45.94 -16.92 -78.26
CA GLU A 598 46.57 -15.59 -78.35
C GLU A 598 47.37 -15.20 -77.10
N GLY A 599 47.55 -16.13 -76.14
CA GLY A 599 48.33 -15.89 -74.92
C GLY A 599 47.53 -15.36 -73.73
N THR A 600 48.26 -14.94 -72.69
CA THR A 600 47.69 -14.39 -71.45
C THR A 600 48.45 -13.15 -71.03
N CYS A 601 47.73 -12.12 -70.62
CA CYS A 601 48.26 -10.91 -70.00
C CYS A 601 47.73 -10.79 -68.57
N VAL A 602 48.64 -10.77 -67.61
CA VAL A 602 48.34 -10.48 -66.21
C VAL A 602 48.72 -9.04 -65.92
N GLU A 603 47.74 -8.24 -65.54
CA GLU A 603 47.91 -6.83 -65.16
C GLU A 603 47.92 -6.70 -63.63
N LEU A 604 49.00 -6.13 -63.10
CA LEU A 604 49.21 -5.86 -61.69
C LEU A 604 49.26 -4.34 -61.48
N SER A 605 48.37 -3.82 -60.63
CA SER A 605 48.35 -2.40 -60.26
C SER A 605 48.97 -2.20 -58.90
N PHE A 606 49.98 -1.33 -58.79
CA PHE A 606 50.56 -0.90 -57.50
C PHE A 606 50.40 0.62 -57.31
N PRO A 607 50.20 1.11 -56.08
CA PRO A 607 50.26 2.54 -55.80
C PRO A 607 51.63 3.12 -56.19
N LYS A 608 51.63 4.30 -56.82
CA LYS A 608 52.86 5.02 -57.16
C LYS A 608 53.51 5.55 -55.88
N ALA A 609 54.82 5.37 -55.75
CA ALA A 609 55.59 6.02 -54.70
C ALA A 609 55.54 7.55 -54.92
N VAL A 610 55.13 8.28 -53.88
CA VAL A 610 55.05 9.76 -53.89
C VAL A 610 56.42 10.37 -53.66
#